data_AF-A0A914RZ19-F1
#
_entry.id   AF-A0A914RZ19-F1
#
_cell.length_a   1.000
_cell.length_b   1.000
_cell.length_c   1.000
_cell.angle_alpha   90.00
_cell.angle_beta   90.00
_cell.angle_gamma   90.00
#
_symmetry.space_group_name_H-M   'P 1'
#
loop_
_entity.id
_entity.type
_entity.pdbx_description
1 polymer ?
#
loop_
_entity_poly.entity_id
_entity_poly.type
_entity_poly.pdbx_seq_one_letter_code
_entity_poly.pdbx_strand_id
1 'polypeptide(L)'
;PPPQETLVIALEQLYALGALNHRGELTKLGRRMAEFPCDPCMSKMIIASEKSVAAMLSCNAAVFYRPKAMVIHADAARKGFWVPGGDHLTLLNVYNRWKGTNYSTQWSQFTLQCMENFVQFRTMKKARDIRDQLEGLLERVEIEQVFDSF
;
A
#
# COMPACT_ATOMS: atom_id res chain seq x y z
N PRO A 1 12.71 20.12 -23.42
CA PRO A 1 13.20 18.80 -22.91
C PRO A 1 13.66 18.99 -21.46
N PRO A 2 13.54 17.98 -20.58
CA PRO A 2 14.03 18.09 -19.21
C PRO A 2 15.57 18.27 -19.17
N PRO A 3 16.14 18.82 -18.09
CA PRO A 3 17.58 18.94 -17.93
C PRO A 3 18.28 17.58 -18.01
N GLN A 4 19.50 17.56 -18.57
CA GLN A 4 20.29 16.32 -18.69
C GLN A 4 20.53 15.65 -17.34
N GLU A 5 20.81 16.42 -16.29
CA GLU A 5 20.99 15.91 -14.92
C GLU A 5 19.76 15.13 -14.42
N THR A 6 18.55 15.60 -14.73
CA THR A 6 17.30 14.93 -14.34
C THR A 6 17.15 13.58 -15.06
N LEU A 7 17.58 13.49 -16.32
CA LEU A 7 17.57 12.23 -17.07
C LEU A 7 18.56 11.23 -16.48
N VAL A 8 19.75 11.69 -16.07
CA VAL A 8 20.78 10.83 -15.44
C VAL A 8 20.26 10.26 -14.12
N ILE A 9 19.69 11.11 -13.25
CA ILE A 9 19.12 10.69 -11.97
C ILE A 9 18.00 9.66 -12.18
N ALA A 10 17.12 9.87 -13.17
CA ALA A 10 16.05 8.92 -13.46
C ALA A 10 16.59 7.56 -13.93
N LEU A 11 17.65 7.55 -14.76
CA LEU A 11 18.31 6.31 -15.19
C LEU A 11 18.98 5.58 -14.02
N GLU A 12 19.68 6.29 -13.15
CA GLU A 12 20.29 5.73 -11.94
C GLU A 12 19.25 5.13 -11.00
N GLN A 13 18.12 5.80 -10.82
CA GLN A 13 17.00 5.29 -10.03
C GLN A 13 16.44 4.00 -10.63
N LEU A 14 16.17 3.97 -11.93
CA LEU A 14 15.66 2.77 -12.61
C LEU A 14 16.66 1.61 -12.57
N TYR A 15 17.96 1.90 -12.64
CA TYR A 15 19.02 0.91 -12.47
C TYR A 15 19.07 0.37 -11.03
N ALA A 16 19.02 1.23 -10.01
CA ALA A 16 18.98 0.83 -8.60
C ALA A 16 17.72 0.03 -8.26
N LEU A 17 16.59 0.32 -8.92
CA LEU A 17 15.36 -0.46 -8.81
C LEU A 17 15.47 -1.81 -9.53
N GLY A 18 16.49 -2.05 -10.35
CA GLY A 18 16.64 -3.27 -11.14
C GLY A 18 15.72 -3.32 -12.36
N ALA A 19 15.10 -2.20 -12.73
CA ALA A 19 14.30 -2.05 -13.94
C ALA A 19 15.19 -2.03 -15.20
N LEU A 20 16.43 -1.56 -15.07
CA LEU A 20 17.44 -1.52 -16.13
C LEU A 20 18.63 -2.42 -15.80
N ASN A 21 19.26 -3.01 -16.82
CA ASN A 21 20.54 -3.69 -16.70
C ASN A 21 21.73 -2.72 -16.92
N HIS A 22 22.96 -3.22 -16.80
CA HIS A 22 24.19 -2.42 -16.97
C HIS A 22 24.38 -1.83 -18.38
N ARG A 23 23.59 -2.29 -19.36
CA ARG A 23 23.56 -1.76 -20.73
C ARG A 23 22.44 -0.74 -20.95
N GLY A 24 21.66 -0.43 -19.92
CA GLY A 24 20.49 0.45 -20.04
C GLY A 24 19.27 -0.20 -20.70
N GLU A 25 19.22 -1.54 -20.78
CA GLU A 25 18.10 -2.27 -21.36
C GLU A 25 17.10 -2.69 -20.28
N LEU A 26 15.81 -2.73 -20.62
CA LEU A 26 14.74 -3.11 -19.70
C LEU A 26 14.85 -4.58 -19.28
N THR A 27 14.92 -4.84 -17.97
CA THR A 27 14.94 -6.21 -17.42
C THR A 27 13.54 -6.84 -17.47
N LYS A 28 13.42 -8.13 -17.13
CA LYS A 28 12.09 -8.76 -16.95
C LYS A 28 11.29 -8.05 -15.85
N LEU A 29 11.95 -7.62 -14.78
CA LEU A 29 11.34 -6.82 -13.71
C LEU A 29 10.90 -5.45 -14.26
N GLY A 30 11.75 -4.74 -15.00
CA GLY A 30 11.42 -3.44 -15.58
C GLY A 30 10.24 -3.50 -16.55
N ARG A 31 10.13 -4.57 -17.36
CA ARG A 31 8.96 -4.82 -18.22
C ARG A 31 7.68 -4.97 -17.40
N ARG A 32 7.73 -5.76 -16.33
CA ARG A 32 6.59 -5.93 -15.42
C ARG A 32 6.22 -4.62 -14.71
N MET A 33 7.20 -3.81 -14.31
CA MET A 33 6.96 -2.50 -13.70
C MET A 33 6.25 -1.53 -14.66
N ALA A 34 6.59 -1.56 -15.96
CA ALA A 34 5.99 -0.70 -16.97
C ALA A 34 4.50 -0.95 -17.23
N GLU A 35 3.97 -2.11 -16.80
CA GLU A 35 2.55 -2.45 -16.91
C GLU A 35 1.68 -1.78 -15.83
N PHE A 36 2.31 -1.26 -14.76
CA PHE A 36 1.57 -0.60 -13.67
C PHE A 36 1.42 0.91 -13.91
N PRO A 37 0.23 1.49 -13.71
CA PRO A 37 -0.01 2.93 -13.82
C PRO A 37 0.44 3.68 -12.55
N CYS A 38 1.65 3.41 -12.04
CA CYS A 38 2.21 4.04 -10.84
C CYS A 38 3.71 4.33 -11.01
N ASP A 39 4.30 4.99 -10.01
CA ASP A 39 5.74 5.28 -10.05
C ASP A 39 6.59 4.00 -9.92
N PRO A 40 7.82 3.98 -10.46
CA PRO A 40 8.67 2.79 -10.44
C PRO A 40 8.94 2.21 -9.05
N CYS A 41 9.06 3.05 -8.01
CA CYS A 41 9.27 2.56 -6.65
C CYS A 41 8.04 1.81 -6.15
N MET A 42 6.85 2.36 -6.39
CA MET A 42 5.58 1.72 -6.06
C MET A 42 5.35 0.45 -6.88
N SER A 43 5.64 0.45 -8.19
CA SER A 43 5.52 -0.77 -9.02
C SER A 43 6.43 -1.88 -8.50
N LYS A 44 7.68 -1.57 -8.16
CA LYS A 44 8.61 -2.53 -7.56
C LYS A 44 8.10 -3.04 -6.22
N MET A 45 7.57 -2.16 -5.37
CA MET A 45 6.99 -2.55 -4.09
C MET A 45 5.78 -3.47 -4.27
N ILE A 46 4.89 -3.20 -5.22
CA ILE A 46 3.74 -4.06 -5.52
C ILE A 46 4.19 -5.44 -6.01
N ILE A 47 5.23 -5.49 -6.85
CA ILE A 47 5.79 -6.75 -7.35
C ILE A 47 6.50 -7.54 -6.24
N ALA A 48 7.10 -6.85 -5.26
CA ALA A 48 7.93 -7.47 -4.22
C ALA A 48 7.22 -7.70 -2.87
N SER A 49 6.05 -7.09 -2.62
CA SER A 49 5.40 -7.09 -1.29
C SER A 49 3.98 -7.66 -1.31
N GLU A 50 3.45 -7.91 -0.11
CA GLU A 50 2.04 -8.21 0.11
C GLU A 50 1.15 -7.05 -0.38
N LYS A 51 0.22 -7.37 -1.31
CA LYS A 51 -0.71 -6.44 -1.99
C LYS A 51 -1.37 -5.41 -1.06
N SER A 52 -1.63 -5.81 0.19
CA SER A 52 -2.30 -5.02 1.21
C SER A 52 -1.47 -3.82 1.70
N VAL A 53 -0.15 -3.96 1.82
CA VAL A 53 0.74 -2.86 2.25
C VAL A 53 0.81 -1.79 1.17
N ALA A 54 0.99 -2.21 -0.08
CA ALA A 54 1.03 -1.29 -1.22
C ALA A 54 -0.29 -0.52 -1.38
N ALA A 55 -1.42 -1.20 -1.29
CA ALA A 55 -2.73 -0.53 -1.38
C ALA A 55 -2.99 0.45 -0.22
N MET A 56 -2.56 0.11 1.00
CA MET A 56 -2.68 1.00 2.16
C MET A 56 -1.76 2.22 2.06
N LEU A 57 -0.58 2.09 1.42
CA LEU A 57 0.34 3.20 1.17
C LEU A 57 -0.13 4.13 0.06
N SER A 58 -0.73 3.59 -1.00
CA SER A 58 -1.30 4.38 -2.10
C SER A 58 -2.50 5.24 -1.65
N CYS A 59 -3.15 4.86 -0.56
CA CYS A 59 -4.01 5.73 0.21
C CYS A 59 -3.17 6.74 1.01
N ASN A 60 -2.67 7.78 0.33
CA ASN A 60 -1.95 8.94 0.90
C ASN A 60 -2.79 9.76 1.93
N ALA A 61 -3.95 9.24 2.35
CA ALA A 61 -4.90 9.84 3.27
C ALA A 61 -4.73 9.22 4.66
N ALA A 62 -4.71 10.05 5.70
CA ALA A 62 -4.59 9.62 7.08
C ALA A 62 -5.67 8.59 7.44
N VAL A 63 -5.28 7.31 7.47
CA VAL A 63 -6.14 6.20 7.88
C VAL A 63 -6.65 6.43 9.30
N PHE A 64 -5.80 7.01 10.15
CA PHE A 64 -6.14 7.45 11.50
C PHE A 64 -6.61 8.91 11.52
N TYR A 65 -7.74 9.17 12.15
CA TYR A 65 -8.29 10.50 12.40
C TYR A 65 -7.97 10.94 13.83
N ARG A 66 -7.26 12.06 14.01
CA ARG A 66 -6.80 12.52 15.34
C ARG A 66 -7.44 13.86 15.72
N PRO A 67 -8.67 13.88 16.26
CA PRO A 67 -9.32 15.12 16.68
C PRO A 67 -8.63 15.73 17.90
N LYS A 68 -8.40 17.05 17.88
CA LYS A 68 -7.69 17.78 18.96
C LYS A 68 -8.32 17.58 20.35
N ALA A 69 -9.64 17.45 20.42
CA ALA A 69 -10.37 17.27 21.68
C ALA A 69 -10.26 15.86 22.28
N MET A 70 -9.90 14.84 21.48
CA MET A 70 -9.84 13.44 21.92
C MET A 70 -8.51 12.78 21.60
N VAL A 71 -7.42 13.56 21.62
CA VAL A 71 -6.06 13.09 21.32
C VAL A 71 -5.67 11.85 22.13
N ILE A 72 -5.94 11.84 23.43
CA ILE A 72 -5.58 10.72 24.32
C ILE A 72 -6.28 9.42 23.90
N HIS A 73 -7.57 9.51 23.56
CA HIS A 73 -8.37 8.37 23.12
C HIS A 73 -7.93 7.88 21.74
N ALA A 74 -7.64 8.79 20.81
CA ALA A 74 -7.13 8.46 19.48
C ALA A 74 -5.75 7.78 19.52
N ASP A 75 -4.85 8.28 20.36
CA ASP A 75 -3.52 7.70 20.52
C ASP A 75 -3.59 6.33 21.23
N ALA A 76 -4.50 6.16 22.19
CA ALA A 76 -4.74 4.87 22.85
C ALA A 76 -5.31 3.82 21.87
N ALA A 77 -6.29 4.20 21.05
CA ALA A 77 -6.83 3.35 20.00
C ALA A 77 -5.75 2.93 18.99
N ARG A 78 -4.92 3.89 18.51
CA ARG A 78 -3.82 3.59 17.57
C ARG A 78 -2.81 2.61 18.15
N LYS A 79 -2.48 2.71 19.45
CA LYS A 79 -1.60 1.76 20.13
C LYS A 79 -2.15 0.32 20.10
N GLY A 80 -3.46 0.13 20.09
CA GLY A 80 -4.10 -1.19 19.98
C GLY A 80 -3.89 -1.90 18.63
N PHE A 81 -3.45 -1.18 17.60
CA PHE A 81 -3.09 -1.72 16.29
C PHE A 81 -1.58 -1.78 16.05
N TRP A 82 -0.78 -1.24 16.97
CA TRP A 82 0.66 -1.17 16.81
C TRP A 82 1.27 -2.56 16.67
N VAL A 83 2.16 -2.70 15.69
CA VAL A 83 2.92 -3.93 15.44
C VAL A 83 4.42 -3.59 15.45
N PRO A 84 5.27 -4.42 16.08
CA PRO A 84 6.72 -4.31 15.93
C PRO A 84 7.11 -4.34 14.43
N GLY A 85 7.85 -3.34 13.97
CA GLY A 85 8.25 -3.19 12.56
C GLY A 85 7.60 -2.01 11.82
N GLY A 86 6.79 -1.20 12.51
CA GLY A 86 6.56 0.20 12.15
C GLY A 86 5.14 0.53 11.67
N ASP A 87 4.98 1.75 11.16
CA ASP A 87 3.68 2.32 10.81
C ASP A 87 3.02 1.56 9.64
N HIS A 88 3.79 1.06 8.68
CA HIS A 88 3.25 0.33 7.53
C HIS A 88 2.65 -1.03 7.92
N LEU A 89 3.32 -1.76 8.82
CA LEU A 89 2.79 -3.00 9.39
C LEU A 89 1.59 -2.74 10.29
N THR A 90 1.58 -1.61 11.00
CA THR A 90 0.42 -1.16 11.77
C THR A 90 -0.80 -0.93 10.86
N LEU A 91 -0.61 -0.28 9.69
CA LEU A 91 -1.67 -0.11 8.69
C LEU A 91 -2.15 -1.44 8.11
N LEU A 92 -1.22 -2.37 7.83
CA LEU A 92 -1.55 -3.72 7.40
C LEU A 92 -2.41 -4.47 8.43
N ASN A 93 -2.05 -4.36 9.71
CA ASN A 93 -2.80 -4.98 10.81
C ASN A 93 -4.24 -4.45 10.90
N VAL A 94 -4.44 -3.13 10.74
CA VAL A 94 -5.78 -2.53 10.66
C VAL A 94 -6.58 -3.13 9.49
N TYR A 95 -5.95 -3.25 8.32
CA TYR A 95 -6.58 -3.83 7.13
C TYR A 95 -6.92 -5.31 7.31
N ASN A 96 -6.00 -6.11 7.85
CA ASN A 96 -6.19 -7.54 8.07
C ASN A 96 -7.29 -7.81 9.11
N ARG A 97 -7.40 -6.99 10.16
CA ARG A 97 -8.53 -7.07 11.09
C ARG A 97 -9.87 -6.80 10.39
N TRP A 98 -9.93 -5.82 9.49
CA TRP A 98 -11.14 -5.56 8.70
C TRP A 98 -11.44 -6.65 7.67
N LYS A 99 -10.41 -7.22 7.04
CA LYS A 99 -10.55 -8.38 6.15
C LYS A 99 -11.10 -9.60 6.90
N GLY A 100 -10.62 -9.85 8.12
CA GLY A 100 -11.07 -10.95 8.99
C GLY A 100 -12.53 -10.88 9.40
N THR A 101 -13.14 -9.69 9.37
CA THR A 101 -14.59 -9.53 9.55
C THR A 101 -15.38 -9.72 8.25
N ASN A 102 -14.79 -10.33 7.21
CA ASN A 102 -15.36 -10.51 5.87
C ASN A 102 -15.77 -9.19 5.20
N TYR A 103 -15.03 -8.11 5.48
CA TYR A 103 -15.41 -6.76 5.06
C TYR A 103 -16.85 -6.41 5.46
N SER A 104 -17.31 -6.92 6.61
CA SER A 104 -18.72 -6.86 7.02
C SER A 104 -19.27 -5.45 6.81
N THR A 105 -20.33 -5.40 6.00
CA THR A 105 -21.11 -4.20 5.71
C THR A 105 -22.18 -3.95 6.76
N GLN A 106 -22.15 -4.62 7.92
CA GLN A 106 -22.96 -4.20 9.06
C GLN A 106 -22.45 -2.83 9.51
N TRP A 107 -22.95 -1.82 8.81
CA TRP A 107 -22.49 -0.44 8.78
C TRP A 107 -22.42 0.12 10.20
N SER A 108 -23.31 -0.32 11.08
CA SER A 108 -23.30 0.01 12.49
C SER A 108 -22.06 -0.52 13.22
N GLN A 109 -21.73 -1.82 13.17
CA GLN A 109 -20.71 -2.41 14.04
C GLN A 109 -19.28 -2.04 13.64
N PHE A 110 -18.94 -2.07 12.35
CA PHE A 110 -17.60 -1.68 11.90
C PHE A 110 -17.42 -0.16 11.88
N THR A 111 -18.46 0.64 11.62
CA THR A 111 -18.35 2.11 11.77
C THR A 111 -18.25 2.49 13.23
N LEU A 112 -18.98 1.84 14.14
CA LEU A 112 -18.80 2.02 15.59
C LEU A 112 -17.38 1.65 16.01
N GLN A 113 -16.86 0.48 15.58
CA GLN A 113 -15.45 0.15 15.80
C GLN A 113 -14.49 1.16 15.16
N CYS A 114 -14.75 1.65 13.95
CA CYS A 114 -13.90 2.66 13.30
C CYS A 114 -13.97 4.01 14.01
N MET A 115 -15.14 4.41 14.52
CA MET A 115 -15.29 5.66 15.28
C MET A 115 -14.61 5.55 16.64
N GLU A 116 -14.77 4.40 17.32
CA GLU A 116 -14.09 4.07 18.58
C GLU A 116 -12.57 3.96 18.38
N ASN A 117 -12.14 3.41 17.24
CA ASN A 117 -10.73 3.23 16.91
C ASN A 117 -10.11 4.37 16.10
N PHE A 118 -10.89 5.44 15.86
CA PHE A 118 -10.45 6.62 15.11
C PHE A 118 -9.91 6.30 13.70
N VAL A 119 -10.49 5.32 13.01
CA VAL A 119 -10.13 4.90 11.64
C VAL A 119 -11.14 5.46 10.64
N GLN A 120 -10.66 5.96 9.50
CA GLN A 120 -11.52 6.49 8.44
C GLN A 120 -12.01 5.38 7.50
N PHE A 121 -13.29 5.01 7.61
CA PHE A 121 -13.90 3.99 6.75
C PHE A 121 -13.76 4.28 5.24
N ARG A 122 -13.93 5.54 4.83
CA ARG A 122 -13.79 5.94 3.41
C ARG A 122 -12.39 5.62 2.87
N THR A 123 -11.36 5.84 3.67
CA THR A 123 -9.97 5.51 3.33
C THR A 123 -9.76 4.00 3.24
N MET A 124 -10.34 3.23 4.15
CA MET A 124 -10.28 1.76 4.13
C MET A 124 -10.97 1.17 2.89
N LYS A 125 -12.15 1.70 2.53
CA LYS A 125 -12.86 1.29 1.32
C LYS A 125 -12.05 1.60 0.06
N LYS A 126 -11.50 2.82 -0.04
CA LYS A 126 -10.61 3.21 -1.13
C LYS A 126 -9.38 2.31 -1.21
N ALA A 127 -8.79 1.93 -0.08
CA ALA A 127 -7.64 1.03 -0.03
C ALA A 127 -8.00 -0.36 -0.56
N ARG A 128 -9.20 -0.88 -0.24
CA ARG A 128 -9.70 -2.13 -0.84
C ARG A 128 -9.88 -2.00 -2.35
N ASP A 129 -10.53 -0.94 -2.83
CA ASP A 129 -10.74 -0.75 -4.27
C ASP A 129 -9.41 -0.70 -5.04
N ILE A 130 -8.39 -0.01 -4.47
CA ILE A 130 -7.03 0.02 -5.03
C ILE A 130 -6.40 -1.38 -5.01
N ARG A 131 -6.53 -2.12 -3.90
CA ARG A 131 -5.99 -3.49 -3.80
C ARG A 131 -6.60 -4.40 -4.87
N ASP A 132 -7.92 -4.36 -5.04
CA ASP A 132 -8.62 -5.20 -6.01
C ASP A 132 -8.21 -4.84 -7.45
N GLN A 133 -7.95 -3.56 -7.74
CA GLN A 133 -7.34 -3.13 -9.01
C GLN A 133 -5.91 -3.66 -9.19
N LEU A 134 -5.07 -3.59 -8.15
CA LEU A 134 -3.70 -4.10 -8.19
C LEU A 134 -3.66 -5.62 -8.37
N GLU A 135 -4.61 -6.34 -7.78
CA GLU A 135 -4.75 -7.79 -7.96
C GLU A 135 -5.07 -8.14 -9.41
N GLY A 136 -6.02 -7.45 -10.04
CA GLY A 136 -6.31 -7.64 -11.46
C GLY A 136 -5.13 -7.28 -12.38
N LEU A 137 -4.29 -6.32 -12.01
CA LEU A 137 -3.07 -6.01 -12.75
C LEU A 137 -2.01 -7.10 -12.58
N LEU A 138 -1.83 -7.65 -11.37
CA LEU A 138 -0.89 -8.73 -11.11
C LEU A 138 -1.24 -10.02 -11.87
N GLU A 139 -2.53 -10.35 -11.96
CA GLU A 139 -3.03 -11.48 -12.75
C GLU A 139 -2.69 -11.33 -14.24
N ARG A 140 -2.85 -10.13 -14.79
CA ARG A 140 -2.51 -9.85 -16.19
C ARG A 140 -1.01 -9.98 -16.50
N VAL A 141 -0.15 -9.73 -15.50
CA VAL A 141 1.31 -9.68 -15.66
C VAL A 141 1.97 -11.04 -15.33
N GLU A 142 1.17 -12.09 -15.05
CA GLU A 142 1.62 -13.46 -14.76
C GLU A 142 2.72 -13.49 -13.68
N ILE A 143 2.55 -12.71 -12.62
CA ILE A 143 3.46 -12.75 -11.47
C ILE A 143 2.93 -13.83 -10.53
N GLU A 144 3.67 -14.95 -10.42
CA GLU A 144 3.38 -15.98 -9.42
C GLU A 144 3.35 -15.33 -8.03
N GLN A 145 2.20 -15.44 -7.39
CA GLN A 145 1.94 -14.83 -6.10
C GLN A 145 2.69 -15.64 -5.06
N VAL A 146 3.73 -15.05 -4.46
CA VAL A 146 4.33 -15.62 -3.26
C VAL A 146 3.33 -15.34 -2.13
N PHE A 147 2.45 -16.30 -1.88
CA PHE A 147 1.62 -16.34 -0.68
C PHE A 147 2.55 -16.66 0.50
N ASP A 148 3.31 -15.68 0.97
CA ASP A 148 3.98 -15.84 2.26
C ASP A 148 2.90 -15.69 3.34
N SER A 149 2.47 -16.84 3.83
CA SER A 149 1.64 -17.02 5.01
C SER A 149 2.32 -16.38 6.23
N PHE A 150 1.86 -15.20 6.62
CA PHE A 150 2.12 -14.57 7.91
C PHE A 150 0.81 -14.26 8.64
#